data_AF-A0A1S6FR17-F1
#
_entry.id   AF-A0A1S6FR17-F1
#
_cell.length_a   1.000
_cell.length_b   1.000
_cell.length_c   1.000
_cell.angle_alpha   90.00
_cell.angle_beta   90.00
_cell.angle_gamma   90.00
#
_symmetry.space_group_name_H-M   'P 1'
#
loop_
_entity.id
_entity.type
_entity.pdbx_description
1 polymer ?
#
loop_
_entity_poly.entity_id
_entity_poly.type
_entity_poly.pdbx_seq_one_letter_code
_entity_poly.pdbx_strand_id
1 'polypeptide(L)'
;MSDLRIERELDRRWLAGMLVFWLGVVAWYVWQRQGNIYWLTLGDTDDNMRLMQVRALLAGQGWYDLRQYRLDPALGGFDIHWSRIVDLPIAGLILLLKPFLGTAQAEKWACGLAPLLPLAVTMTGLCLTARRLVAPQAWLLALIILMGCTSTMLMYAPLRIDHHGWQLACLALTVAGLADRERARGGATVGLSSALSLSIGLELLPYCAMAGAIIALRWVWDRGDARRMQVYGLSLAGGTALGFALFASNANQALRCDALTPVWLSVMVAAGALLFALSLVNAGNRWIRLALAAVAGGAIVAGFVLLFPQCLGRPEGVSDELARTWLNNVREARPIYKHAFKTGFPIAALPVIGILGALVATWRARRSEAAVAWAAIALFTAFAAAMLLWQIRAGPAAQMLSVPGATALAWIVVPWFLRRSSMLLRVFGSALAFLIVSGLFAGLVLPWLPAEKGKAKAGTDRVGKANAACARVTSLRPLNAIPKAVMFTHVDMGPRLIVVTHHDGIAGPYHRNGAAILDVHHAFTGPASGFRPIAARHKAQYLLICPDMSETTVYRSRSQNGFFGQLYRGRVPNWLESVPLPEKSPFKLWRIRYDLPDVPVSAPKAPPRR
;
A
#
# COMPACT_ATOMS: atom_id res chain seq x y z
N MET A 1 -22.37 36.38 -20.52
CA MET A 1 -23.19 36.20 -19.28
C MET A 1 -23.43 34.74 -18.93
N SER A 2 -23.59 33.83 -19.91
CA SER A 2 -23.70 32.37 -19.70
C SER A 2 -22.47 31.75 -19.00
N ASP A 3 -21.26 32.11 -19.43
CA ASP A 3 -20.02 31.49 -18.92
C ASP A 3 -19.78 31.80 -17.43
N LEU A 4 -20.03 33.05 -17.01
CA LEU A 4 -19.95 33.49 -15.60
C LEU A 4 -20.99 32.81 -14.70
N ARG A 5 -22.10 32.29 -15.26
CA ARG A 5 -23.11 31.54 -14.51
C ARG A 5 -22.66 30.09 -14.32
N ILE A 6 -22.08 29.47 -15.35
CA ILE A 6 -21.53 28.12 -15.28
C ILE A 6 -20.36 28.06 -14.29
N GLU A 7 -19.44 29.02 -14.35
CA GLU A 7 -18.30 29.09 -13.43
C GLU A 7 -18.74 29.23 -11.97
N ARG A 8 -19.73 30.09 -11.68
CA ARG A 8 -20.30 30.25 -10.34
C ARG A 8 -21.02 29.01 -9.84
N GLU A 9 -21.75 28.31 -10.71
CA GLU A 9 -22.41 27.04 -10.33
C GLU A 9 -21.40 25.94 -10.06
N LEU A 10 -20.38 25.78 -10.91
CA LEU A 10 -19.29 24.82 -10.72
C LEU A 10 -18.50 25.10 -9.44
N ASP A 11 -18.33 26.38 -9.09
CA ASP A 11 -17.69 26.77 -7.85
C ASP A 11 -18.57 26.46 -6.63
N ARG A 12 -19.84 26.84 -6.66
CA ARG A 12 -20.76 26.65 -5.54
C ARG A 12 -21.09 25.18 -5.28
N ARG A 13 -21.24 24.39 -6.34
CA ARG A 13 -21.67 22.97 -6.28
C ARG A 13 -20.53 21.98 -6.48
N TRP A 14 -19.27 22.41 -6.35
CA TRP A 14 -18.11 21.56 -6.61
C TRP A 14 -18.13 20.24 -5.83
N LEU A 15 -18.61 20.23 -4.57
CA LEU A 15 -18.67 19.03 -3.76
C LEU A 15 -19.69 18.03 -4.33
N ALA A 16 -20.88 18.51 -4.70
CA ALA A 16 -21.88 17.68 -5.38
C ALA A 16 -21.37 17.18 -6.74
N GLY A 17 -20.70 18.04 -7.52
CA GLY A 17 -20.06 17.65 -8.78
C GLY A 17 -18.97 16.60 -8.60
N MET A 18 -18.13 16.74 -7.57
CA MET A 18 -17.12 15.75 -7.19
C MET A 18 -17.77 14.42 -6.76
N LEU A 19 -18.85 14.45 -5.97
CA LEU A 19 -19.57 13.25 -5.56
C LEU A 19 -20.22 12.53 -6.77
N VAL A 20 -20.78 13.28 -7.72
CA VAL A 20 -21.29 12.71 -8.98
C VAL A 20 -20.16 12.08 -9.80
N PHE A 21 -19.01 12.75 -9.90
CA PHE A 21 -17.83 12.18 -10.56
C PHE A 21 -17.36 10.89 -9.86
N TRP A 22 -17.28 10.91 -8.53
CA TRP A 22 -16.93 9.75 -7.71
C TRP A 22 -17.93 8.60 -7.91
N LEU A 23 -19.24 8.86 -7.90
CA LEU A 23 -20.26 7.86 -8.20
C LEU A 23 -20.10 7.26 -9.60
N GLY A 24 -19.73 8.09 -10.59
CA GLY A 24 -19.38 7.62 -11.93
C GLY A 24 -18.18 6.68 -11.92
N VAL A 25 -17.13 7.00 -11.17
CA VAL A 25 -15.95 6.14 -10.98
C VAL A 25 -16.29 4.85 -10.23
N VAL A 26 -17.15 4.92 -9.20
CA VAL A 26 -17.68 3.75 -8.48
C VAL A 26 -18.41 2.83 -9.43
N ALA A 27 -19.37 3.36 -10.21
CA ALA A 27 -20.13 2.59 -11.17
C ALA A 27 -19.22 1.94 -12.23
N TRP A 28 -18.25 2.69 -12.75
CA TRP A 28 -17.27 2.17 -13.70
C TRP A 28 -16.40 1.07 -13.10
N TYR A 29 -15.88 1.25 -11.88
CA TYR A 29 -15.05 0.22 -11.23
C TYR A 29 -15.84 -1.04 -10.91
N VAL A 30 -17.05 -0.90 -10.38
CA VAL A 30 -17.93 -2.05 -10.10
C VAL A 30 -18.23 -2.80 -11.37
N TRP A 31 -18.58 -2.11 -12.47
CA TRP A 31 -18.81 -2.74 -13.76
C TRP A 31 -17.55 -3.42 -14.31
N GLN A 32 -16.39 -2.74 -14.30
CA GLN A 32 -15.13 -3.28 -14.81
C GLN A 32 -14.64 -4.49 -13.99
N ARG A 33 -14.87 -4.49 -12.67
CA ARG A 33 -14.35 -5.48 -11.72
C ARG A 33 -15.41 -6.45 -11.20
N GLN A 34 -16.62 -6.46 -11.77
CA GLN A 34 -17.72 -7.32 -11.33
C GLN A 34 -17.32 -8.80 -11.25
N GLY A 35 -16.53 -9.30 -12.21
CA GLY A 35 -16.02 -10.66 -12.20
C GLY A 35 -15.06 -10.92 -11.03
N ASN A 36 -14.18 -9.96 -10.73
CA ASN A 36 -13.27 -10.05 -9.59
C ASN A 36 -14.05 -10.11 -8.28
N ILE A 37 -15.04 -9.21 -8.12
CA ILE A 37 -15.94 -9.15 -6.96
C ILE A 37 -16.69 -10.46 -6.79
N TYR A 38 -17.32 -10.96 -7.86
CA TYR A 38 -18.05 -12.23 -7.86
C TYR A 38 -17.18 -13.41 -7.40
N TRP A 39 -15.93 -13.46 -7.87
CA TRP A 39 -14.98 -14.51 -7.52
C TRP A 39 -14.11 -14.21 -6.29
N LEU A 40 -14.36 -13.12 -5.55
CA LEU A 40 -13.55 -12.67 -4.41
C LEU A 40 -12.04 -12.74 -4.70
N THR A 41 -11.62 -12.13 -5.81
CA THR A 41 -10.22 -12.11 -6.27
C THR A 41 -9.40 -11.08 -5.50
N LEU A 42 -9.12 -11.36 -4.23
CA LEU A 42 -8.20 -10.59 -3.38
C LEU A 42 -6.78 -10.86 -3.89
N GLY A 43 -6.24 -9.89 -4.64
CA GLY A 43 -5.03 -10.07 -5.45
C GLY A 43 -3.72 -9.94 -4.68
N ASP A 44 -3.77 -9.38 -3.47
CA ASP A 44 -2.64 -9.20 -2.57
C ASP A 44 -2.78 -10.09 -1.33
N THR A 45 -1.67 -10.46 -0.71
CA THR A 45 -1.70 -11.22 0.56
C THR A 45 -2.31 -10.39 1.67
N ASP A 46 -2.07 -9.08 1.65
CA ASP A 46 -2.53 -8.13 2.67
C ASP A 46 -4.06 -7.98 2.60
N ASP A 47 -4.62 -7.96 1.39
CA ASP A 47 -6.07 -7.97 1.16
C ASP A 47 -6.73 -9.22 1.76
N ASN A 48 -6.11 -10.39 1.60
CA ASN A 48 -6.62 -11.65 2.18
C ASN A 48 -6.55 -11.61 3.71
N MET A 49 -5.45 -11.11 4.27
CA MET A 49 -5.29 -11.02 5.71
C MET A 49 -6.25 -10.02 6.35
N ARG A 50 -6.49 -8.88 5.69
CA ARG A 50 -7.46 -7.88 6.13
C ARG A 50 -8.86 -8.48 6.22
N LEU A 51 -9.32 -9.23 5.22
CA LEU A 51 -10.62 -9.91 5.29
C LEU A 51 -10.67 -10.92 6.45
N MET A 52 -9.58 -11.65 6.70
CA MET A 52 -9.52 -12.58 7.84
C MET A 52 -9.57 -11.87 9.19
N GLN A 53 -8.92 -10.72 9.32
CA GLN A 53 -8.98 -9.89 10.52
C GLN A 53 -10.41 -9.35 10.77
N VAL A 54 -11.12 -8.95 9.70
CA VAL A 54 -12.53 -8.53 9.75
C VAL A 54 -13.44 -9.70 10.14
N ARG A 55 -13.26 -10.88 9.54
CA ARG A 55 -14.02 -12.09 9.90
C ARG A 55 -13.83 -12.45 11.36
N ALA A 56 -12.59 -12.38 11.86
CA ALA A 56 -12.29 -12.65 13.26
C ALA A 56 -12.98 -11.65 14.19
N LEU A 57 -12.96 -10.35 13.86
CA LEU A 57 -13.69 -9.32 14.63
C LEU A 57 -15.19 -9.64 14.69
N LEU A 58 -15.81 -9.92 13.54
CA LEU A 58 -17.23 -10.23 13.44
C LEU A 58 -17.60 -11.58 14.10
N ALA A 59 -16.61 -12.45 14.30
CA ALA A 59 -16.75 -13.72 15.04
C ALA A 59 -16.46 -13.59 16.54
N GLY A 60 -16.21 -12.38 17.06
CA GLY A 60 -16.04 -12.10 18.48
C GLY A 60 -14.59 -12.00 18.96
N GLN A 61 -13.59 -12.01 18.07
CA GLN A 61 -12.20 -11.73 18.48
C GLN A 61 -12.09 -10.32 19.08
N GLY A 62 -11.35 -10.21 20.19
CA GLY A 62 -11.24 -8.97 20.96
C GLY A 62 -10.73 -7.78 20.15
N TRP A 63 -11.14 -6.58 20.55
CA TRP A 63 -10.80 -5.34 19.84
C TRP A 63 -9.28 -5.11 19.72
N TYR A 64 -8.52 -5.33 20.79
CA TYR A 64 -7.06 -5.18 20.78
C TYR A 64 -6.30 -6.46 20.40
N ASP A 65 -7.01 -7.57 20.13
CA ASP A 65 -6.40 -8.81 19.67
C ASP A 65 -6.33 -8.85 18.14
N LEU A 66 -5.13 -8.64 17.60
CA LEU A 66 -4.84 -8.70 16.16
C LEU A 66 -4.02 -9.93 15.76
N ARG A 67 -4.03 -10.95 16.61
CA ARG A 67 -3.39 -12.22 16.30
C ARG A 67 -4.17 -12.98 15.24
N GLN A 68 -3.46 -13.53 14.26
CA GLN A 68 -4.04 -14.43 13.27
C GLN A 68 -3.82 -15.88 13.70
N TYR A 69 -4.81 -16.46 14.37
CA TYR A 69 -4.74 -17.83 14.88
C TYR A 69 -4.80 -18.92 13.80
N ARG A 70 -5.19 -18.60 12.55
CA ARG A 70 -5.28 -19.59 11.46
C ARG A 70 -3.99 -19.75 10.66
N LEU A 71 -2.96 -18.98 10.94
CA LEU A 71 -1.62 -19.17 10.40
C LEU A 71 -0.69 -19.52 11.55
N ASP A 72 -0.20 -20.75 11.56
CA ASP A 72 0.54 -21.40 12.64
C ASP A 72 -0.24 -21.61 13.95
N PRO A 73 -1.44 -22.24 13.90
CA PRO A 73 -2.24 -22.47 15.11
C PRO A 73 -1.50 -23.29 16.18
N ALA A 74 -0.56 -24.16 15.78
CA ALA A 74 0.21 -24.99 16.70
C ALA A 74 1.10 -24.16 17.64
N LEU A 75 1.61 -23.03 17.17
CA LEU A 75 2.43 -22.09 17.93
C LEU A 75 1.64 -20.85 18.40
N GLY A 76 0.32 -20.89 18.28
CA GLY A 76 -0.58 -19.81 18.71
C GLY A 76 -0.74 -18.66 17.71
N GLY A 77 -0.25 -18.82 16.49
CA GLY A 77 -0.29 -17.83 15.42
C GLY A 77 0.66 -16.66 15.57
N PHE A 78 0.46 -15.60 14.77
CA PHE A 78 1.30 -14.40 14.80
C PHE A 78 0.48 -13.12 14.84
N ASP A 79 1.08 -12.04 15.32
CA ASP A 79 0.41 -10.74 15.47
C ASP A 79 0.49 -9.90 14.20
N ILE A 80 -0.64 -9.33 13.79
CA ILE A 80 -0.70 -8.29 12.76
C ILE A 80 -0.38 -6.93 13.38
N HIS A 81 0.40 -6.12 12.65
CA HIS A 81 0.90 -4.84 13.14
C HIS A 81 0.00 -3.65 12.75
N TRP A 82 -0.82 -3.77 11.71
CA TRP A 82 -1.79 -2.76 11.28
C TRP A 82 -2.98 -2.67 12.23
N SER A 83 -3.62 -1.51 12.37
CA SER A 83 -4.78 -1.37 13.26
C SER A 83 -6.12 -1.81 12.65
N ARG A 84 -7.17 -1.80 13.49
CA ARG A 84 -8.57 -2.07 13.09
C ARG A 84 -9.28 -0.94 12.36
N ILE A 85 -8.68 0.24 12.23
CA ILE A 85 -9.35 1.40 11.61
C ILE A 85 -9.90 1.05 10.22
N VAL A 86 -9.11 0.31 9.44
CA VAL A 86 -9.45 -0.10 8.07
C VAL A 86 -10.45 -1.27 8.04
N ASP A 87 -10.58 -2.01 9.13
CA ASP A 87 -11.55 -3.11 9.26
C ASP A 87 -12.99 -2.56 9.32
N LEU A 88 -13.18 -1.40 9.95
CA LEU A 88 -14.49 -0.81 10.24
C LEU A 88 -15.38 -0.59 9.01
N PRO A 89 -14.93 0.06 7.92
CA PRO A 89 -15.76 0.21 6.73
C PRO A 89 -16.13 -1.15 6.10
N ILE A 90 -15.24 -2.14 6.16
CA ILE A 90 -15.49 -3.48 5.60
C ILE A 90 -16.52 -4.21 6.46
N ALA A 91 -16.33 -4.23 7.78
CA ALA A 91 -17.23 -4.83 8.75
C ALA A 91 -18.63 -4.20 8.69
N GLY A 92 -18.70 -2.87 8.63
CA GLY A 92 -19.96 -2.12 8.51
C GLY A 92 -20.73 -2.48 7.23
N LEU A 93 -20.04 -2.55 6.09
CA LEU A 93 -20.66 -3.00 4.83
C LEU A 93 -21.11 -4.45 4.88
N ILE A 94 -20.34 -5.36 5.50
CA ILE A 94 -20.75 -6.76 5.68
C ILE A 94 -22.03 -6.82 6.52
N LEU A 95 -22.07 -6.15 7.67
CA LEU A 95 -23.22 -6.16 8.57
C LEU A 95 -24.46 -5.56 7.91
N LEU A 96 -24.29 -4.50 7.12
CA LEU A 96 -25.38 -3.86 6.38
C LEU A 96 -25.96 -4.76 5.27
N LEU A 97 -25.09 -5.46 4.53
CA LEU A 97 -25.49 -6.23 3.35
C LEU A 97 -25.89 -7.68 3.67
N LYS A 98 -25.39 -8.24 4.78
CA LYS A 98 -25.62 -9.64 5.18
C LYS A 98 -27.11 -10.01 5.28
N PRO A 99 -28.02 -9.18 5.84
CA PRO A 99 -29.45 -9.52 5.90
C PRO A 99 -30.12 -9.71 4.53
N PHE A 100 -29.61 -9.05 3.49
CA PHE A 100 -30.21 -9.07 2.16
C PHE A 100 -29.55 -10.07 1.21
N LEU A 101 -28.23 -10.27 1.34
CA LEU A 101 -27.43 -11.02 0.37
C LEU A 101 -26.82 -12.31 0.96
N GLY A 102 -26.92 -12.52 2.27
CA GLY A 102 -26.18 -13.53 3.00
C GLY A 102 -24.69 -13.17 3.17
N THR A 103 -24.01 -13.85 4.10
CA THR A 103 -22.63 -13.53 4.50
C THR A 103 -21.64 -13.53 3.33
N ALA A 104 -21.68 -14.58 2.49
CA ALA A 104 -20.69 -14.75 1.44
C ALA A 104 -20.77 -13.66 0.36
N GLN A 105 -21.97 -13.19 0.03
CA GLN A 105 -22.15 -12.14 -0.97
C GLN A 105 -21.94 -10.74 -0.36
N ALA A 106 -22.30 -10.56 0.92
CA ALA A 106 -21.99 -9.35 1.68
C ALA A 106 -20.47 -9.09 1.76
N GLU A 107 -19.65 -10.12 2.03
CA GLU A 107 -18.19 -10.00 2.03
C GLU A 107 -17.64 -9.57 0.67
N LYS A 108 -18.12 -10.18 -0.42
CA LYS A 108 -17.69 -9.82 -1.79
C LYS A 108 -17.97 -8.36 -2.10
N TRP A 109 -19.20 -7.90 -1.84
CA TRP A 109 -19.58 -6.52 -2.08
C TRP A 109 -18.88 -5.54 -1.14
N ALA A 110 -18.73 -5.88 0.13
CA ALA A 110 -17.97 -5.08 1.08
C ALA A 110 -16.52 -4.89 0.61
N CYS A 111 -15.86 -5.96 0.17
CA CYS A 111 -14.51 -5.87 -0.38
C CYS A 111 -14.46 -5.11 -1.71
N GLY A 112 -15.55 -5.15 -2.50
CA GLY A 112 -15.66 -4.43 -3.76
C GLY A 112 -15.87 -2.93 -3.59
N LEU A 113 -16.56 -2.52 -2.52
CA LEU A 113 -17.01 -1.14 -2.29
C LEU A 113 -16.13 -0.38 -1.28
N ALA A 114 -15.62 -1.05 -0.24
CA ALA A 114 -14.82 -0.39 0.81
C ALA A 114 -13.61 0.41 0.29
N PRO A 115 -12.84 -0.06 -0.71
CA PRO A 115 -11.70 0.70 -1.26
C PRO A 115 -12.09 2.02 -1.93
N LEU A 116 -13.35 2.16 -2.34
CA LEU A 116 -13.86 3.35 -3.03
C LEU A 116 -14.26 4.46 -2.05
N LEU A 117 -14.41 4.17 -0.76
CA LEU A 117 -14.68 5.16 0.29
C LEU A 117 -13.51 6.13 0.50
N PRO A 118 -12.25 5.69 0.71
CA PRO A 118 -11.12 6.60 0.82
C PRO A 118 -10.82 7.33 -0.50
N LEU A 119 -11.28 6.84 -1.65
CA LEU A 119 -11.17 7.57 -2.92
C LEU A 119 -11.96 8.88 -2.88
N ALA A 120 -13.16 8.90 -2.30
CA ALA A 120 -13.94 10.13 -2.15
C ALA A 120 -13.20 11.18 -1.30
N VAL A 121 -12.55 10.74 -0.23
CA VAL A 121 -11.73 11.62 0.64
C VAL A 121 -10.51 12.14 -0.12
N THR A 122 -9.85 11.28 -0.91
CA THR A 122 -8.72 11.65 -1.76
C THR A 122 -9.11 12.70 -2.79
N MET A 123 -10.21 12.45 -3.51
CA MET A 123 -10.79 13.38 -4.48
C MET A 123 -11.14 14.72 -3.82
N THR A 124 -11.74 14.70 -2.62
CA THR A 124 -12.04 15.91 -1.85
C THR A 124 -10.77 16.72 -1.55
N GLY A 125 -9.71 16.09 -1.04
CA GLY A 125 -8.44 16.76 -0.74
C GLY A 125 -7.79 17.39 -1.97
N LEU A 126 -7.77 16.67 -3.10
CA LEU A 126 -7.19 17.17 -4.35
C LEU A 126 -8.04 18.30 -4.97
N CYS A 127 -9.36 18.18 -4.95
CA CYS A 127 -10.28 19.24 -5.38
C CYS A 127 -10.10 20.51 -4.54
N LEU A 128 -10.03 20.39 -3.21
CA LEU A 128 -9.76 21.52 -2.32
C LEU A 128 -8.42 22.20 -2.64
N THR A 129 -7.37 21.42 -2.86
CA THR A 129 -6.05 21.93 -3.22
C THR A 129 -6.08 22.71 -4.53
N ALA A 130 -6.67 22.12 -5.59
CA ALA A 130 -6.78 22.75 -6.90
C ALA A 130 -7.61 24.03 -6.84
N ARG A 131 -8.72 24.03 -6.09
CA ARG A 131 -9.59 25.20 -5.89
C ARG A 131 -8.87 26.36 -5.20
N ARG A 132 -8.07 26.04 -4.18
CA ARG A 132 -7.35 27.04 -3.37
C ARG A 132 -6.17 27.66 -4.12
N LEU A 133 -5.47 26.89 -4.96
CA LEU A 133 -4.18 27.29 -5.51
C LEU A 133 -4.13 27.51 -7.02
N VAL A 134 -5.08 26.93 -7.78
CA VAL A 134 -5.13 27.05 -9.25
C VAL A 134 -6.27 27.97 -9.67
N ALA A 135 -7.51 27.51 -9.49
CA ALA A 135 -8.73 28.26 -9.77
C ALA A 135 -9.95 27.53 -9.17
N PRO A 136 -11.04 28.25 -8.81
CA PRO A 136 -12.25 27.64 -8.25
C PRO A 136 -12.84 26.48 -9.07
N GLN A 137 -12.70 26.50 -10.39
CA GLN A 137 -13.21 25.48 -11.31
C GLN A 137 -12.17 24.41 -11.69
N ALA A 138 -10.91 24.54 -11.25
CA ALA A 138 -9.83 23.60 -11.60
C ALA A 138 -9.96 22.22 -10.95
N TRP A 139 -10.93 22.03 -10.04
CA TRP A 139 -11.18 20.74 -9.38
C TRP A 139 -11.47 19.62 -10.38
N LEU A 140 -12.25 19.90 -11.44
CA LEU A 140 -12.61 18.88 -12.43
C LEU A 140 -11.36 18.42 -13.20
N LEU A 141 -10.48 19.36 -13.54
CA LEU A 141 -9.21 19.06 -14.20
C LEU A 141 -8.31 18.19 -13.32
N ALA A 142 -8.26 18.45 -12.02
CA ALA A 142 -7.52 17.63 -11.06
C ALA A 142 -8.07 16.19 -10.99
N LEU A 143 -9.39 16.02 -11.03
CA LEU A 143 -10.01 14.68 -11.05
C LEU A 143 -9.70 13.92 -12.33
N ILE A 144 -9.73 14.58 -13.49
CA ILE A 144 -9.38 13.93 -14.77
C ILE A 144 -7.90 13.50 -14.76
N ILE A 145 -6.99 14.33 -14.25
CA ILE A 145 -5.57 13.97 -14.12
C ILE A 145 -5.39 12.83 -13.12
N LEU A 146 -6.13 12.81 -12.00
CA LEU A 146 -6.11 11.70 -11.04
C LEU A 146 -6.46 10.37 -11.71
N MET A 147 -7.42 10.34 -12.64
CA MET A 147 -7.76 9.10 -13.37
C MET A 147 -6.60 8.55 -14.21
N GLY A 148 -5.64 9.41 -14.58
CA GLY A 148 -4.40 9.00 -15.26
C GLY A 148 -3.31 8.46 -14.32
N CYS A 149 -3.48 8.61 -13.00
CA CYS A 149 -2.53 8.13 -11.98
C CYS A 149 -2.70 6.62 -11.78
N THR A 150 -2.23 5.80 -12.71
CA THR A 150 -2.48 4.34 -12.70
C THR A 150 -2.06 3.65 -11.40
N SER A 151 -0.90 4.00 -10.83
CA SER A 151 -0.40 3.43 -9.58
C SER A 151 -1.25 3.86 -8.38
N THR A 152 -1.66 5.13 -8.34
CA THR A 152 -2.57 5.65 -7.31
C THR A 152 -3.94 4.99 -7.38
N MET A 153 -4.55 4.98 -8.58
CA MET A 153 -5.89 4.47 -8.80
C MET A 153 -6.01 2.96 -8.53
N LEU A 154 -4.93 2.20 -8.74
CA LEU A 154 -4.89 0.78 -8.36
C LEU A 154 -5.08 0.55 -6.85
N MET A 155 -4.68 1.49 -5.99
CA MET A 155 -4.85 1.35 -4.53
C MET A 155 -6.29 1.55 -4.05
N TYR A 156 -7.19 2.01 -4.94
CA TYR A 156 -8.63 2.15 -4.66
C TYR A 156 -9.47 1.15 -5.45
N ALA A 157 -8.84 0.26 -6.22
CA ALA A 157 -9.55 -0.68 -7.04
C ALA A 157 -10.35 -1.67 -6.17
N PRO A 158 -11.56 -2.08 -6.59
CA PRO A 158 -12.31 -3.14 -5.91
C PRO A 158 -11.43 -4.35 -5.58
N LEU A 159 -11.57 -4.86 -4.36
CA LEU A 159 -10.79 -5.95 -3.75
C LEU A 159 -9.37 -5.60 -3.28
N ARG A 160 -8.90 -4.35 -3.47
CA ARG A 160 -7.72 -3.81 -2.77
C ARG A 160 -8.13 -3.19 -1.45
N ILE A 161 -8.37 -4.04 -0.45
CA ILE A 161 -8.96 -3.65 0.83
C ILE A 161 -7.93 -3.36 1.93
N ASP A 162 -6.65 -3.43 1.59
CA ASP A 162 -5.58 -3.04 2.50
C ASP A 162 -5.53 -1.51 2.79
N HIS A 163 -4.67 -1.09 3.72
CA HIS A 163 -4.65 0.26 4.29
C HIS A 163 -4.13 1.37 3.37
N HIS A 164 -3.47 1.04 2.27
CA HIS A 164 -2.83 2.00 1.36
C HIS A 164 -3.79 3.11 0.87
N GLY A 165 -5.02 2.76 0.50
CA GLY A 165 -6.01 3.74 0.02
C GLY A 165 -6.38 4.80 1.06
N TRP A 166 -6.52 4.39 2.33
CA TRP A 166 -6.81 5.30 3.45
C TRP A 166 -5.62 6.20 3.79
N GLN A 167 -4.41 5.66 3.70
CA GLN A 167 -3.19 6.44 3.92
C GLN A 167 -2.99 7.49 2.82
N LEU A 168 -3.24 7.14 1.55
CA LEU A 168 -3.26 8.11 0.45
C LEU A 168 -4.35 9.18 0.64
N ALA A 169 -5.52 8.81 1.16
CA ALA A 169 -6.55 9.78 1.51
C ALA A 169 -6.07 10.77 2.59
N CYS A 170 -5.39 10.29 3.63
CA CYS A 170 -4.77 11.15 4.64
C CYS A 170 -3.70 12.08 4.04
N LEU A 171 -2.91 11.58 3.09
CA LEU A 171 -1.90 12.35 2.38
C LEU A 171 -2.51 13.43 1.47
N ALA A 172 -3.64 13.14 0.82
CA ALA A 172 -4.39 14.13 0.04
C ALA A 172 -4.96 15.25 0.94
N LEU A 173 -5.47 14.90 2.12
CA LEU A 173 -5.90 15.88 3.13
C LEU A 173 -4.71 16.69 3.67
N THR A 174 -3.55 16.07 3.85
CA THR A 174 -2.32 16.77 4.25
C THR A 174 -2.00 17.89 3.25
N VAL A 175 -2.03 17.59 1.95
CA VAL A 175 -1.76 18.60 0.90
C VAL A 175 -2.83 19.69 0.90
N ALA A 176 -4.10 19.32 1.09
CA ALA A 176 -5.18 20.29 1.22
C ALA A 176 -4.95 21.23 2.42
N GLY A 177 -4.51 20.70 3.56
CA GLY A 177 -4.19 21.48 4.76
C GLY A 177 -2.97 22.39 4.58
N LEU A 178 -1.94 21.94 3.86
CA LEU A 178 -0.78 22.78 3.47
C LEU A 178 -1.18 23.93 2.53
N ALA A 179 -2.19 23.70 1.68
CA ALA A 179 -2.78 24.68 0.79
C ALA A 179 -3.83 25.58 1.45
N ASP A 180 -4.22 25.31 2.70
CA ASP A 180 -5.27 26.07 3.38
C ASP A 180 -4.77 27.47 3.77
N ARG A 181 -5.52 28.51 3.40
CA ARG A 181 -5.22 29.88 3.79
C ARG A 181 -5.44 30.11 5.28
N GLU A 182 -6.42 29.42 5.86
CA GLU A 182 -6.71 29.48 7.29
C GLU A 182 -5.68 28.66 8.06
N ARG A 183 -4.80 29.36 8.78
CA ARG A 183 -3.63 28.78 9.44
C ARG A 183 -4.00 27.69 10.46
N ALA A 184 -4.94 27.97 11.35
CA ALA A 184 -5.39 27.01 12.36
C ALA A 184 -6.02 25.77 11.73
N ARG A 185 -6.95 25.97 10.79
CA ARG A 185 -7.63 24.87 10.08
C ARG A 185 -6.64 24.01 9.31
N GLY A 186 -5.72 24.63 8.57
CA GLY A 186 -4.69 23.92 7.83
C GLY A 186 -3.75 23.12 8.74
N GLY A 187 -3.36 23.69 9.88
CA GLY A 187 -2.58 22.98 10.91
C GLY A 187 -3.32 21.75 11.45
N ALA A 188 -4.60 21.91 11.81
CA ALA A 188 -5.45 20.81 12.27
C ALA A 188 -5.60 19.72 11.22
N THR A 189 -5.88 20.08 9.95
CA THR A 189 -6.02 19.11 8.86
C THR A 189 -4.74 18.31 8.67
N VAL A 190 -3.56 18.95 8.66
CA VAL A 190 -2.27 18.24 8.52
C VAL A 190 -1.97 17.36 9.74
N GLY A 191 -2.22 17.86 10.96
CA GLY A 191 -1.93 17.12 12.19
C GLY A 191 -2.84 15.91 12.38
N LEU A 192 -4.15 16.08 12.21
CA LEU A 192 -5.14 15.00 12.34
C LEU A 192 -4.99 13.95 11.24
N SER A 193 -4.71 14.35 9.99
CA SER A 193 -4.47 13.38 8.91
C SER A 193 -3.16 12.61 9.11
N SER A 194 -2.11 13.25 9.62
CA SER A 194 -0.87 12.56 10.00
C SER A 194 -1.11 11.56 11.14
N ALA A 195 -1.79 11.98 12.21
CA ALA A 195 -2.12 11.12 13.34
C ALA A 195 -2.99 9.92 12.92
N LEU A 196 -4.02 10.13 12.09
CA LEU A 196 -4.85 9.07 11.56
C LEU A 196 -4.04 8.09 10.69
N SER A 197 -3.18 8.60 9.79
CA SER A 197 -2.32 7.77 8.96
C SER A 197 -1.40 6.88 9.80
N LEU A 198 -0.77 7.45 10.84
CA LEU A 198 0.13 6.72 11.76
C LEU A 198 -0.63 5.68 12.58
N SER A 199 -1.87 5.97 12.97
CA SER A 199 -2.74 5.03 13.68
C SER A 199 -3.17 3.86 12.78
N ILE A 200 -3.22 4.06 11.47
CA ILE A 200 -3.47 3.01 10.48
C ILE A 200 -2.22 2.12 10.31
N GLY A 201 -1.06 2.74 10.10
CA GLY A 201 0.24 2.07 9.91
C GLY A 201 1.39 3.06 9.66
N LEU A 202 2.63 2.59 9.69
CA LEU A 202 3.82 3.47 9.63
C LEU A 202 4.41 3.68 8.23
N GLU A 203 3.82 3.10 7.19
CA GLU A 203 4.36 3.21 5.83
C GLU A 203 4.48 4.66 5.33
N LEU A 204 3.57 5.54 5.76
CA LEU A 204 3.63 6.97 5.45
C LEU A 204 4.36 7.83 6.49
N LEU A 205 5.01 7.24 7.49
CA LEU A 205 5.79 7.98 8.48
C LEU A 205 6.79 8.98 7.86
N PRO A 206 7.55 8.63 6.78
CA PRO A 206 8.43 9.59 6.14
C PRO A 206 7.69 10.80 5.57
N TYR A 207 6.46 10.62 5.10
CA TYR A 207 5.62 11.71 4.58
C TYR A 207 5.07 12.58 5.71
N CYS A 208 4.69 11.98 6.85
CA CYS A 208 4.28 12.73 8.04
C CYS A 208 5.44 13.57 8.59
N ALA A 209 6.66 13.02 8.62
CA ALA A 209 7.87 13.74 9.01
C ALA A 209 8.16 14.91 8.05
N MET A 210 8.05 14.69 6.74
CA MET A 210 8.21 15.75 5.73
C MET A 210 7.13 16.84 5.88
N ALA A 211 5.87 16.48 6.14
CA ALA A 211 4.81 17.44 6.39
C ALA A 211 5.09 18.30 7.63
N GLY A 212 5.57 17.69 8.73
CA GLY A 212 5.99 18.42 9.93
C GLY A 212 7.18 19.35 9.67
N ALA A 213 8.18 18.90 8.91
CA ALA A 213 9.31 19.71 8.48
C ALA A 213 8.86 20.90 7.63
N ILE A 214 7.94 20.69 6.68
CA ILE A 214 7.34 21.78 5.87
C ILE A 214 6.63 22.79 6.78
N ILE A 215 5.82 22.35 7.74
CA ILE A 215 5.13 23.26 8.68
C ILE A 215 6.13 24.09 9.49
N ALA A 216 7.20 23.47 10.00
CA ALA A 216 8.25 24.17 10.73
C ALA A 216 9.00 25.16 9.83
N LEU A 217 9.37 24.78 8.60
CA LEU A 217 10.04 25.65 7.64
C LEU A 217 9.16 26.84 7.23
N ARG A 218 7.84 26.65 7.13
CA ARG A 218 6.91 27.74 6.89
C ARG A 218 6.92 28.76 8.03
N TRP A 219 6.93 28.31 9.29
CA TRP A 219 7.11 29.19 10.43
C TRP A 219 8.49 29.86 10.45
N VAL A 220 9.56 29.16 10.08
CA VAL A 220 10.91 29.74 9.95
C VAL A 220 10.94 30.85 8.90
N TRP A 221 10.19 30.70 7.80
CA TRP A 221 10.09 31.70 6.75
C TRP A 221 9.21 32.88 7.17
N ASP A 222 7.97 32.62 7.58
CA ASP A 222 6.98 33.62 8.00
C ASP A 222 6.47 33.33 9.42
N ARG A 223 6.65 34.29 10.34
CA ARG A 223 6.18 34.14 11.74
C ARG A 223 4.67 34.06 11.83
N GLY A 224 3.96 34.57 10.82
CA GLY A 224 2.51 34.46 10.72
C GLY A 224 2.04 33.00 10.77
N ASP A 225 2.84 32.04 10.29
CA ASP A 225 2.50 30.60 10.32
C ASP A 225 2.63 29.96 11.73
N ALA A 226 2.95 30.71 12.79
CA ALA A 226 3.00 30.21 14.17
C ALA A 226 1.70 29.52 14.59
N ARG A 227 0.54 30.12 14.27
CA ARG A 227 -0.77 29.51 14.60
C ARG A 227 -1.01 28.18 13.89
N ARG A 228 -0.51 28.02 12.65
CA ARG A 228 -0.58 26.75 11.93
C ARG A 228 0.27 25.69 12.62
N MET A 229 1.49 26.06 13.02
CA MET A 229 2.42 25.18 13.72
C MET A 229 1.90 24.75 15.10
N GLN A 230 1.29 25.67 15.86
CA GLN A 230 0.61 25.37 17.14
C GLN A 230 -0.43 24.26 16.98
N VAL A 231 -1.38 24.50 16.09
CA VAL A 231 -2.53 23.60 15.92
C VAL A 231 -2.07 22.28 15.32
N TYR A 232 -1.11 22.30 14.38
CA TYR A 232 -0.46 21.08 13.90
C TYR A 232 0.17 20.27 15.03
N GLY A 233 1.00 20.89 15.88
CA GLY A 233 1.68 20.22 16.97
C GLY A 233 0.71 19.57 17.96
N LEU A 234 -0.33 20.30 18.38
CA LEU A 234 -1.38 19.80 19.27
C LEU A 234 -2.20 18.67 18.62
N SER A 235 -2.61 18.83 17.36
CA SER A 235 -3.39 17.82 16.65
C SER A 235 -2.57 16.56 16.37
N LEU A 236 -1.27 16.67 16.08
CA LEU A 236 -0.39 15.53 15.90
C LEU A 236 -0.19 14.78 17.23
N ALA A 237 0.20 15.48 18.29
CA ALA A 237 0.46 14.87 19.59
C ALA A 237 -0.81 14.24 20.18
N GLY A 238 -1.88 15.03 20.29
CA GLY A 238 -3.16 14.57 20.83
C GLY A 238 -3.83 13.50 19.96
N GLY A 239 -3.79 13.68 18.64
CA GLY A 239 -4.35 12.71 17.70
C GLY A 239 -3.60 11.38 17.73
N THR A 240 -2.26 11.40 17.81
CA THR A 240 -1.46 10.17 17.89
C THR A 240 -1.65 9.47 19.22
N ALA A 241 -1.73 10.22 20.33
CA ALA A 241 -2.04 9.66 21.64
C ALA A 241 -3.42 8.99 21.68
N LEU A 242 -4.45 9.66 21.13
CA LEU A 242 -5.79 9.10 21.03
C LEU A 242 -5.82 7.88 20.11
N GLY A 243 -5.14 7.96 18.97
CA GLY A 243 -5.01 6.86 18.02
C GLY A 243 -4.36 5.62 18.64
N PHE A 244 -3.28 5.80 19.41
CA PHE A 244 -2.66 4.73 20.17
C PHE A 244 -3.62 4.15 21.20
N ALA A 245 -4.26 4.99 22.02
CA ALA A 245 -5.18 4.53 23.06
C ALA A 245 -6.37 3.73 22.52
N LEU A 246 -6.90 4.12 21.36
CA LEU A 246 -8.06 3.48 20.75
C LEU A 246 -7.72 2.26 19.89
N PHE A 247 -6.54 2.20 19.28
CA PHE A 247 -6.26 1.25 18.20
C PHE A 247 -4.94 0.47 18.31
N ALA A 248 -4.05 0.78 19.26
CA ALA A 248 -2.86 -0.02 19.47
C ALA A 248 -3.25 -1.39 20.04
N SER A 249 -2.92 -2.46 19.30
CA SER A 249 -3.17 -3.83 19.73
C SER A 249 -2.35 -4.21 20.97
N ASN A 250 -2.73 -5.31 21.61
CA ASN A 250 -1.96 -5.88 22.74
C ASN A 250 -0.49 -6.10 22.36
N ALA A 251 -0.22 -6.58 21.14
CA ALA A 251 1.12 -6.78 20.63
C ALA A 251 1.87 -5.47 20.33
N ASN A 252 1.15 -4.40 19.98
CA ASN A 252 1.74 -3.08 19.69
C ASN A 252 2.08 -2.28 20.95
N GLN A 253 1.77 -2.79 22.14
CA GLN A 253 2.26 -2.22 23.41
C GLN A 253 3.76 -2.46 23.61
N ALA A 254 4.36 -3.45 22.92
CA ALA A 254 5.80 -3.68 22.96
C ALA A 254 6.58 -2.57 22.22
N LEU A 255 7.83 -2.33 22.64
CA LEU A 255 8.73 -1.35 22.03
C LEU A 255 9.29 -1.82 20.67
N ARG A 256 8.40 -1.99 19.69
CA ARG A 256 8.70 -2.31 18.29
C ARG A 256 8.70 -1.05 17.43
N CYS A 257 9.27 -1.14 16.23
CA CYS A 257 9.50 0.02 15.36
C CYS A 257 8.64 0.00 14.08
N ASP A 258 7.77 -1.01 13.93
CA ASP A 258 7.01 -1.33 12.72
C ASP A 258 5.54 -0.87 12.73
N ALA A 259 5.03 -0.41 13.88
CA ALA A 259 3.67 0.08 14.07
C ALA A 259 3.64 1.27 15.04
N LEU A 260 2.48 1.91 15.20
CA LEU A 260 2.28 2.90 16.25
C LEU A 260 2.32 2.21 17.63
N THR A 261 3.53 2.18 18.19
CA THR A 261 3.90 1.60 19.49
C THR A 261 4.29 2.73 20.46
N PRO A 262 4.64 2.45 21.73
CA PRO A 262 5.13 3.50 22.63
C PRO A 262 6.37 4.24 22.10
N VAL A 263 7.15 3.62 21.21
CA VAL A 263 8.27 4.27 20.50
C VAL A 263 7.75 5.46 19.70
N TRP A 264 6.95 5.21 18.67
CA TRP A 264 6.49 6.29 17.78
C TRP A 264 5.46 7.20 18.45
N LEU A 265 4.67 6.71 19.40
CA LEU A 265 3.82 7.54 20.25
C LEU A 265 4.64 8.62 20.96
N SER A 266 5.69 8.21 21.69
CA SER A 266 6.52 9.14 22.45
C SER A 266 7.21 10.17 21.54
N VAL A 267 7.75 9.73 20.39
CA VAL A 267 8.37 10.61 19.39
C VAL A 267 7.38 11.63 18.83
N MET A 268 6.17 11.22 18.43
CA MET A 268 5.17 12.14 17.86
C MET A 268 4.62 13.11 18.89
N VAL A 269 4.41 12.67 20.14
CA VAL A 269 3.98 13.53 21.25
C VAL A 269 5.07 14.56 21.56
N ALA A 270 6.33 14.13 21.69
CA ALA A 270 7.45 15.03 21.94
C ALA A 270 7.66 16.01 20.78
N ALA A 271 7.64 15.55 19.53
CA ALA A 271 7.77 16.41 18.37
C ALA A 271 6.63 17.43 18.27
N GLY A 272 5.39 17.00 18.47
CA GLY A 272 4.22 17.89 18.48
C GLY A 272 4.28 18.94 19.60
N ALA A 273 4.69 18.53 20.81
CA ALA A 273 4.87 19.42 21.96
C ALA A 273 6.00 20.43 21.74
N LEU A 274 7.15 20.00 21.18
CA LEU A 274 8.25 20.90 20.85
C LEU A 274 7.87 21.90 19.76
N LEU A 275 7.17 21.48 18.71
CA LEU A 275 6.67 22.40 17.69
C LEU A 275 5.68 23.41 18.27
N PHE A 276 4.80 22.98 19.18
CA PHE A 276 3.93 23.89 19.91
C PHE A 276 4.74 24.88 20.76
N ALA A 277 5.71 24.41 21.57
CA ALA A 277 6.55 25.27 22.39
C ALA A 277 7.35 26.28 21.57
N LEU A 278 7.98 25.84 20.47
CA LEU A 278 8.73 26.70 19.56
C LEU A 278 7.87 27.82 18.96
N SER A 279 6.61 27.53 18.67
CA SER A 279 5.69 28.53 18.10
C SER A 279 5.36 29.68 19.06
N LEU A 280 5.57 29.49 20.37
CA LEU A 280 5.37 30.51 21.40
C LEU A 280 6.56 31.48 21.46
N VAL A 281 7.71 31.10 20.88
CA VAL A 281 8.90 31.95 20.83
C VAL A 281 8.74 33.01 19.75
N ASN A 282 8.70 34.29 20.15
CA ASN A 282 8.57 35.42 19.23
C ASN A 282 9.93 35.92 18.72
N ALA A 283 10.71 35.04 18.10
CA ALA A 283 11.99 35.42 17.50
C ALA A 283 11.77 36.10 16.14
N GLY A 284 12.18 37.37 16.01
CA GLY A 284 12.03 38.13 14.76
C GLY A 284 12.93 37.67 13.61
N ASN A 285 14.10 37.10 13.93
CA ASN A 285 15.09 36.67 12.92
C ASN A 285 14.82 35.21 12.47
N ARG A 286 14.68 35.01 11.15
CA ARG A 286 14.49 33.68 10.54
C ARG A 286 15.62 32.69 10.83
N TRP A 287 16.86 33.16 10.96
CA TRP A 287 18.00 32.30 11.24
C TRP A 287 17.97 31.78 12.68
N ILE A 288 17.50 32.59 13.62
CA ILE A 288 17.28 32.14 15.01
C ILE A 288 16.17 31.09 15.05
N ARG A 289 15.07 31.30 14.33
CA ARG A 289 13.99 30.30 14.21
C ARG A 289 14.47 29.00 13.58
N LEU A 290 15.30 29.08 12.54
CA LEU A 290 15.92 27.90 11.93
C LEU A 290 16.83 27.17 12.92
N ALA A 291 17.66 27.89 13.67
CA ALA A 291 18.53 27.30 14.69
C ALA A 291 17.71 26.62 15.79
N LEU A 292 16.65 27.26 16.28
CA LEU A 292 15.73 26.67 17.27
C LEU A 292 15.03 25.42 16.74
N ALA A 293 14.55 25.45 15.50
CA ALA A 293 13.95 24.29 14.85
C ALA A 293 14.97 23.14 14.67
N ALA A 294 16.21 23.46 14.30
CA ALA A 294 17.29 22.48 14.17
C ALA A 294 17.66 21.86 15.53
N VAL A 295 17.74 22.66 16.60
CA VAL A 295 17.98 22.17 17.96
C VAL A 295 16.85 21.25 18.42
N ALA A 296 15.58 21.63 18.21
CA ALA A 296 14.45 20.77 18.56
C ALA A 296 14.43 19.46 17.76
N GLY A 297 14.71 19.52 16.45
CA GLY A 297 14.86 18.33 15.61
C GLY A 297 16.01 17.44 16.08
N GLY A 298 17.16 18.05 16.41
CA GLY A 298 18.32 17.37 16.97
C GLY A 298 18.01 16.69 18.31
N ALA A 299 17.23 17.33 19.19
CA ALA A 299 16.79 16.75 20.45
C ALA A 299 15.89 15.52 20.24
N ILE A 300 14.97 15.56 19.27
CA ILE A 300 14.14 14.39 18.91
C ILE A 300 15.00 13.25 18.36
N VAL A 301 15.93 13.55 17.45
CA VAL A 301 16.83 12.53 16.87
C VAL A 301 17.75 11.93 17.94
N ALA A 302 18.36 12.76 18.77
CA ALA A 302 19.21 12.31 19.88
C ALA A 302 18.42 11.47 20.88
N GLY A 303 17.23 11.93 21.28
CA GLY A 303 16.33 11.17 22.14
C GLY A 303 15.96 9.82 21.53
N PHE A 304 15.62 9.77 20.24
CA PHE A 304 15.31 8.52 19.55
C PHE A 304 16.50 7.55 19.53
N VAL A 305 17.69 8.04 19.18
CA VAL A 305 18.92 7.24 19.14
C VAL A 305 19.27 6.68 20.52
N LEU A 306 19.13 7.48 21.58
CA LEU A 306 19.50 7.10 22.94
C LEU A 306 18.47 6.18 23.60
N LEU A 307 17.17 6.43 23.39
CA LEU A 307 16.08 5.69 24.04
C LEU A 307 15.65 4.45 23.26
N PHE A 308 15.80 4.46 21.94
CA PHE A 308 15.34 3.40 21.05
C PHE A 308 16.42 2.95 20.05
N PRO A 309 17.66 2.61 20.48
CA PRO A 309 18.75 2.22 19.59
C PRO A 309 18.40 1.00 18.72
N GLN A 310 17.51 0.12 19.19
CA GLN A 310 17.01 -1.02 18.42
C GLN A 310 16.26 -0.63 17.14
N CYS A 311 15.73 0.59 17.07
CA CYS A 311 15.01 1.09 15.89
C CYS A 311 15.92 1.75 14.84
N LEU A 312 17.23 1.83 15.09
CA LEU A 312 18.22 2.31 14.11
C LEU A 312 18.56 1.27 13.05
N GLY A 313 18.25 0.00 13.32
CA GLY A 313 18.37 -1.10 12.36
C GLY A 313 17.18 -1.18 11.41
N ARG A 314 16.74 -2.41 11.12
CA ARG A 314 15.54 -2.65 10.32
C ARG A 314 14.29 -2.44 11.19
N PRO A 315 13.36 -1.54 10.84
CA PRO A 315 12.15 -1.31 11.64
C PRO A 315 11.32 -2.58 11.88
N GLU A 316 11.36 -3.52 10.94
CA GLU A 316 10.67 -4.81 11.00
C GLU A 316 11.27 -5.78 12.03
N GLY A 317 12.50 -5.55 12.49
CA GLY A 317 13.17 -6.39 13.49
C GLY A 317 13.46 -7.82 13.03
N VAL A 318 13.56 -8.05 11.71
CA VAL A 318 13.80 -9.38 11.13
C VAL A 318 15.28 -9.79 11.22
N SER A 319 15.52 -11.10 11.37
CA SER A 319 16.88 -11.67 11.32
C SER A 319 17.56 -11.41 9.97
N ASP A 320 18.90 -11.42 9.95
CA ASP A 320 19.66 -11.24 8.70
C ASP A 320 19.43 -12.35 7.68
N GLU A 321 19.13 -13.56 8.14
CA GLU A 321 18.74 -14.64 7.26
C GLU A 321 17.39 -14.35 6.60
N LEU A 322 16.38 -13.96 7.38
CA LEU A 322 15.04 -13.66 6.86
C LEU A 322 15.10 -12.46 5.91
N ALA A 323 15.90 -11.44 6.23
CA ALA A 323 16.09 -10.31 5.34
C ALA A 323 16.69 -10.72 3.98
N ARG A 324 17.75 -11.53 4.00
CA ARG A 324 18.44 -11.99 2.77
C ARG A 324 17.59 -12.94 1.95
N THR A 325 16.88 -13.86 2.60
CA THR A 325 16.11 -14.91 1.91
C THR A 325 14.71 -14.45 1.50
N TRP A 326 14.11 -13.50 2.21
CA TRP A 326 12.75 -13.04 1.96
C TRP A 326 12.67 -11.52 1.73
N LEU A 327 12.83 -10.70 2.77
CA LEU A 327 12.46 -9.27 2.76
C LEU A 327 13.10 -8.46 1.62
N ASN A 328 14.41 -8.63 1.39
CA ASN A 328 15.15 -7.92 0.34
C ASN A 328 14.79 -8.37 -1.10
N ASN A 329 13.98 -9.42 -1.24
CA ASN A 329 13.52 -9.95 -2.52
C ASN A 329 12.08 -9.55 -2.85
N VAL A 330 11.39 -8.84 -1.95
CA VAL A 330 10.07 -8.26 -2.23
C VAL A 330 10.19 -7.25 -3.37
N ARG A 331 9.51 -7.50 -4.49
CA ARG A 331 9.65 -6.73 -5.73
C ARG A 331 9.32 -5.24 -5.54
N GLU A 332 8.34 -4.93 -4.71
CA GLU A 332 7.82 -3.56 -4.52
C GLU A 332 8.71 -2.70 -3.60
N ALA A 333 9.51 -3.33 -2.75
CA ALA A 333 10.47 -2.68 -1.88
C ALA A 333 11.77 -2.30 -2.60
N ARG A 334 11.90 -2.63 -3.89
CA ARG A 334 13.07 -2.31 -4.70
C ARG A 334 12.96 -0.91 -5.33
N PRO A 335 14.09 -0.23 -5.52
CA PRO A 335 14.09 1.10 -6.11
C PRO A 335 13.76 1.05 -7.60
N ILE A 336 13.18 2.13 -8.11
CA ILE A 336 12.63 2.22 -9.48
C ILE A 336 13.65 1.86 -10.57
N TYR A 337 14.94 2.16 -10.37
CA TYR A 337 16.02 1.88 -11.33
C TYR A 337 16.40 0.38 -11.41
N LYS A 338 15.89 -0.46 -10.50
CA LYS A 338 16.02 -1.93 -10.59
C LYS A 338 14.86 -2.58 -11.35
N HIS A 339 13.85 -1.81 -11.74
CA HIS A 339 12.73 -2.29 -12.55
C HIS A 339 12.99 -2.04 -14.03
N ALA A 340 12.29 -2.81 -14.87
CA ALA A 340 12.34 -2.59 -16.30
C ALA A 340 11.84 -1.18 -16.65
N PHE A 341 12.38 -0.56 -17.69
CA PHE A 341 11.97 0.79 -18.10
C PHE A 341 10.46 0.88 -18.34
N LYS A 342 9.86 -0.15 -18.94
CA LYS A 342 8.40 -0.27 -19.15
C LYS A 342 7.57 -0.22 -17.86
N THR A 343 8.14 -0.59 -16.72
CA THR A 343 7.48 -0.49 -15.41
C THR A 343 7.75 0.86 -14.75
N GLY A 344 9.00 1.31 -14.74
CA GLY A 344 9.39 2.55 -14.05
C GLY A 344 8.87 3.82 -14.73
N PHE A 345 8.94 3.89 -16.06
CA PHE A 345 8.57 5.09 -16.82
C PHE A 345 7.13 5.60 -16.54
N PRO A 346 6.06 4.80 -16.65
CA PRO A 346 4.71 5.29 -16.39
C PRO A 346 4.48 5.70 -14.92
N ILE A 347 5.25 5.15 -13.98
CA ILE A 347 5.19 5.54 -12.56
C ILE A 347 5.88 6.90 -12.36
N ALA A 348 7.00 7.16 -13.03
CA ALA A 348 7.80 8.37 -12.86
C ALA A 348 7.34 9.59 -13.69
N ALA A 349 6.64 9.38 -14.82
CA ALA A 349 6.28 10.45 -15.75
C ALA A 349 5.49 11.59 -15.08
N LEU A 350 4.42 11.26 -14.37
CA LEU A 350 3.59 12.26 -13.71
C LEU A 350 4.29 12.95 -12.53
N PRO A 351 5.06 12.25 -11.66
CA PRO A 351 5.97 12.86 -10.69
C PRO A 351 6.84 13.99 -11.25
N VAL A 352 7.52 13.74 -12.37
CA VAL A 352 8.37 14.75 -13.00
C VAL A 352 7.53 15.96 -13.44
N ILE A 353 6.40 15.73 -14.09
CA ILE A 353 5.52 16.81 -14.56
C ILE A 353 4.91 17.60 -13.40
N GLY A 354 4.50 16.93 -12.33
CA GLY A 354 3.93 17.54 -11.14
C GLY A 354 4.93 18.47 -10.45
N ILE A 355 6.19 18.04 -10.33
CA ILE A 355 7.28 18.88 -9.79
C ILE A 355 7.47 20.12 -10.66
N LEU A 356 7.61 19.95 -11.99
CA LEU A 356 7.77 21.07 -12.92
C LEU A 356 6.59 22.05 -12.83
N GLY A 357 5.37 21.53 -12.78
CA GLY A 357 4.15 22.33 -12.64
C GLY A 357 4.10 23.11 -11.33
N ALA A 358 4.45 22.47 -10.20
CA ALA A 358 4.52 23.12 -8.90
C ALA A 358 5.62 24.19 -8.83
N LEU A 359 6.78 23.96 -9.46
CA LEU A 359 7.86 24.95 -9.55
C LEU A 359 7.44 26.17 -10.39
N VAL A 360 6.82 25.94 -11.57
CA VAL A 360 6.29 27.02 -12.42
C VAL A 360 5.21 27.81 -11.69
N ALA A 361 4.32 27.13 -10.97
CA ALA A 361 3.27 27.76 -10.18
C ALA A 361 3.86 28.59 -9.02
N THR A 362 4.87 28.06 -8.32
CA THR A 362 5.64 28.79 -7.28
C THR A 362 6.23 30.08 -7.85
N TRP A 363 6.91 29.98 -9.01
CA TRP A 363 7.53 31.14 -9.66
C TRP A 363 6.51 32.21 -10.07
N ARG A 364 5.36 31.80 -10.62
CA ARG A 364 4.29 32.73 -10.99
C ARG A 364 3.63 33.36 -9.77
N ALA A 365 3.50 32.62 -8.68
CA ALA A 365 2.93 33.09 -7.42
C ALA A 365 3.93 33.88 -6.55
N ARG A 366 5.19 34.07 -6.95
CA ARG A 366 6.28 34.65 -6.13
C ARG A 366 6.00 36.01 -5.46
N ARG A 367 4.97 36.73 -5.91
CA ARG A 367 4.52 38.02 -5.35
C ARG A 367 3.26 37.91 -4.49
N SER A 368 2.81 36.70 -4.16
CA SER A 368 1.63 36.45 -3.33
C SER A 368 1.91 35.39 -2.25
N GLU A 369 1.04 35.34 -1.24
CA GLU A 369 1.12 34.33 -0.16
C GLU A 369 1.03 32.88 -0.69
N ALA A 370 0.45 32.68 -1.89
CA ALA A 370 0.33 31.36 -2.50
C ALA A 370 1.69 30.75 -2.88
N ALA A 371 2.75 31.55 -3.03
CA ALA A 371 4.10 31.04 -3.29
C ALA A 371 4.57 30.05 -2.22
N VAL A 372 4.27 30.31 -0.95
CA VAL A 372 4.67 29.44 0.17
C VAL A 372 3.95 28.11 0.10
N ALA A 373 2.65 28.13 -0.24
CA ALA A 373 1.87 26.90 -0.42
C ALA A 373 2.37 26.08 -1.62
N TRP A 374 2.68 26.73 -2.75
CA TRP A 374 3.24 26.04 -3.92
C TRP A 374 4.64 25.50 -3.67
N ALA A 375 5.50 26.22 -2.94
CA ALA A 375 6.82 25.75 -2.55
C ALA A 375 6.72 24.52 -1.62
N ALA A 376 5.77 24.53 -0.67
CA ALA A 376 5.48 23.37 0.18
C ALA A 376 5.04 22.15 -0.63
N ILE A 377 4.14 22.33 -1.60
CA ILE A 377 3.72 21.26 -2.50
C ILE A 377 4.89 20.76 -3.35
N ALA A 378 5.68 21.66 -3.94
CA ALA A 378 6.84 21.29 -4.75
C ALA A 378 7.84 20.45 -3.94
N LEU A 379 8.16 20.86 -2.71
CA LEU A 379 9.03 20.12 -1.80
C LEU A 379 8.44 18.74 -1.47
N PHE A 380 7.14 18.67 -1.19
CA PHE A 380 6.50 17.42 -0.82
C PHE A 380 6.42 16.42 -1.98
N THR A 381 6.07 16.90 -3.17
CA THR A 381 6.05 16.10 -4.40
C THR A 381 7.45 15.66 -4.79
N ALA A 382 8.46 16.52 -4.66
CA ALA A 382 9.86 16.18 -4.91
C ALA A 382 10.37 15.10 -3.95
N PHE A 383 10.01 15.20 -2.66
CA PHE A 383 10.31 14.16 -1.68
C PHE A 383 9.67 12.81 -2.06
N ALA A 384 8.38 12.81 -2.42
CA ALA A 384 7.68 11.61 -2.85
C ALA A 384 8.30 10.97 -4.10
N ALA A 385 8.75 11.79 -5.06
CA ALA A 385 9.47 11.31 -6.24
C ALA A 385 10.85 10.75 -5.88
N ALA A 386 11.58 11.39 -4.96
CA ALA A 386 12.87 10.89 -4.47
C ALA A 386 12.73 9.53 -3.77
N MET A 387 11.62 9.30 -3.06
CA MET A 387 11.33 7.99 -2.46
C MET A 387 11.24 6.85 -3.48
N LEU A 388 10.97 7.13 -4.77
CA LEU A 388 11.03 6.12 -5.83
C LEU A 388 12.44 5.58 -6.05
N LEU A 389 13.47 6.37 -5.74
CA LEU A 389 14.87 5.94 -5.77
C LEU A 389 15.21 5.01 -4.61
N TRP A 390 14.34 4.91 -3.60
CA TRP A 390 14.44 3.94 -2.52
C TRP A 390 13.54 2.73 -2.79
N GLN A 391 12.23 2.94 -3.03
CA GLN A 391 11.28 1.86 -3.31
C GLN A 391 10.16 2.29 -4.27
N ILE A 392 9.80 1.42 -5.20
CA ILE A 392 8.72 1.69 -6.16
C ILE A 392 7.34 1.72 -5.49
N ARG A 393 7.20 1.15 -4.28
CA ARG A 393 6.02 1.28 -3.42
C ARG A 393 5.62 2.74 -3.14
N ALA A 394 6.54 3.70 -3.27
CA ALA A 394 6.21 5.13 -3.18
C ALA A 394 5.43 5.67 -4.42
N GLY A 395 5.29 4.88 -5.49
CA GLY A 395 4.62 5.23 -6.74
C GLY A 395 3.22 5.85 -6.59
N PRO A 396 2.29 5.21 -5.85
CA PRO A 396 0.95 5.73 -5.61
C PRO A 396 0.95 7.11 -4.95
N ALA A 397 1.81 7.33 -3.95
CA ALA A 397 1.91 8.62 -3.26
C ALA A 397 2.53 9.69 -4.18
N ALA A 398 3.59 9.35 -4.90
CA ALA A 398 4.27 10.25 -5.83
C ALA A 398 3.34 10.74 -6.95
N GLN A 399 2.58 9.84 -7.58
CA GLN A 399 1.60 10.22 -8.60
C GLN A 399 0.48 11.11 -8.03
N MET A 400 -0.10 10.73 -6.89
CA MET A 400 -1.17 11.51 -6.26
C MET A 400 -0.72 12.92 -5.88
N LEU A 401 0.46 13.06 -5.26
CA LEU A 401 1.05 14.34 -4.87
C LEU A 401 1.42 15.22 -6.07
N SER A 402 1.46 14.66 -7.27
CA SER A 402 1.78 15.39 -8.51
C SER A 402 0.57 16.04 -9.16
N VAL A 403 -0.64 15.58 -8.81
CA VAL A 403 -1.90 16.07 -9.38
C VAL A 403 -2.04 17.60 -9.27
N PRO A 404 -1.78 18.27 -8.12
CA PRO A 404 -1.91 19.73 -8.03
C PRO A 404 -0.97 20.46 -9.00
N GLY A 405 0.30 20.06 -9.08
CA GLY A 405 1.29 20.68 -9.96
C GLY A 405 0.96 20.45 -11.43
N ALA A 406 0.60 19.23 -11.81
CA ALA A 406 0.15 18.90 -13.16
C ALA A 406 -1.12 19.67 -13.55
N THR A 407 -2.07 19.82 -12.61
CA THR A 407 -3.29 20.63 -12.80
C THR A 407 -2.93 22.10 -13.07
N ALA A 408 -2.02 22.69 -12.28
CA ALA A 408 -1.57 24.06 -12.50
C ALA A 408 -0.91 24.23 -13.88
N LEU A 409 -0.08 23.28 -14.29
CA LEU A 409 0.58 23.33 -15.60
C LEU A 409 -0.45 23.20 -16.74
N ALA A 410 -1.42 22.29 -16.61
CA ALA A 410 -2.48 22.12 -17.61
C ALA A 410 -3.35 23.38 -17.70
N TRP A 411 -3.67 24.00 -16.56
CA TRP A 411 -4.40 25.26 -16.46
C TRP A 411 -3.68 26.44 -17.16
N ILE A 412 -2.36 26.35 -17.32
CA ILE A 412 -1.55 27.36 -18.00
C ILE A 412 -1.42 27.05 -19.49
N VAL A 413 -1.06 25.81 -19.83
CA VAL A 413 -0.65 25.44 -21.19
C VAL A 413 -1.86 25.20 -22.09
N VAL A 414 -2.91 24.53 -21.61
CA VAL A 414 -4.06 24.17 -22.47
C VAL A 414 -4.81 25.41 -22.99
N PRO A 415 -5.14 26.42 -22.16
CA PRO A 415 -5.77 27.65 -22.67
C PRO A 415 -4.92 28.42 -23.67
N TRP A 416 -3.59 28.31 -23.60
CA TRP A 416 -2.69 28.95 -24.56
C TRP A 416 -2.87 28.40 -25.99
N PHE A 417 -3.09 27.07 -26.12
CA PHE A 417 -3.43 26.44 -27.39
C PHE A 417 -4.87 26.75 -27.82
N LEU A 418 -5.81 26.76 -26.88
CA LEU A 418 -7.22 27.04 -27.17
C LEU A 418 -7.46 28.44 -27.78
N ARG A 419 -6.55 29.40 -27.50
CA ARG A 419 -6.59 30.77 -28.04
C ARG A 419 -5.90 30.95 -29.40
N ARG A 420 -5.37 29.87 -30.01
CA ARG A 420 -4.75 29.97 -31.34
C ARG A 420 -5.82 30.10 -32.43
N SER A 421 -5.53 30.91 -33.45
CA SER A 421 -6.41 31.11 -34.61
C SER A 421 -6.51 29.87 -35.49
N SER A 422 -5.42 29.11 -35.64
CA SER A 422 -5.40 27.85 -36.39
C SER A 422 -6.23 26.77 -35.68
N MET A 423 -7.23 26.23 -36.38
CA MET A 423 -8.05 25.13 -35.88
C MET A 423 -7.21 23.90 -35.53
N LEU A 424 -6.16 23.61 -36.31
CA LEU A 424 -5.26 22.49 -36.06
C LEU A 424 -4.52 22.65 -34.74
N LEU A 425 -3.89 23.82 -34.50
CA LEU A 425 -3.20 24.09 -33.23
C LEU A 425 -4.17 24.15 -32.05
N ARG A 426 -5.39 24.66 -32.27
CA ARG A 426 -6.41 24.77 -31.25
C ARG A 426 -6.89 23.39 -30.77
N VAL A 427 -7.20 22.48 -31.69
CA VAL A 427 -7.73 21.15 -31.36
C VAL A 427 -6.60 20.17 -31.00
N PHE A 428 -5.69 19.91 -31.93
CA PHE A 428 -4.62 18.93 -31.72
C PHE A 428 -3.58 19.42 -30.73
N GLY A 429 -3.24 20.71 -30.75
CA GLY A 429 -2.27 21.27 -29.81
C GLY A 429 -2.78 21.25 -28.36
N SER A 430 -4.06 21.55 -28.12
CA SER A 430 -4.65 21.47 -26.77
C SER A 430 -4.78 20.03 -26.28
N ALA A 431 -5.21 19.10 -27.14
CA ALA A 431 -5.28 17.68 -26.83
C ALA A 431 -3.90 17.09 -26.51
N LEU A 432 -2.89 17.37 -27.35
CA LEU A 432 -1.52 16.90 -27.14
C LEU A 432 -0.90 17.53 -25.87
N ALA A 433 -1.10 18.83 -25.65
CA ALA A 433 -0.64 19.49 -24.44
C ALA A 433 -1.26 18.86 -23.18
N PHE A 434 -2.57 18.58 -23.20
CA PHE A 434 -3.23 17.90 -22.09
C PHE A 434 -2.68 16.48 -21.90
N LEU A 435 -2.50 15.69 -22.97
CA LEU A 435 -1.96 14.33 -22.89
C LEU A 435 -0.55 14.30 -22.28
N ILE A 436 0.30 15.27 -22.64
CA ILE A 436 1.65 15.39 -22.09
C ILE A 436 1.57 15.79 -20.62
N VAL A 437 0.86 16.89 -20.29
CA VAL A 437 0.86 17.45 -18.93
C VAL A 437 0.10 16.58 -17.92
N SER A 438 -0.91 15.82 -18.36
CA SER A 438 -1.61 14.87 -17.50
C SER A 438 -0.82 13.57 -17.26
N GLY A 439 0.30 13.36 -17.96
CA GLY A 439 1.06 12.11 -17.92
C GLY A 439 0.38 10.93 -18.64
N LEU A 440 -0.82 11.11 -19.18
CA LEU A 440 -1.59 10.06 -19.87
C LEU A 440 -0.85 9.49 -21.09
N PHE A 441 0.01 10.30 -21.73
CA PHE A 441 0.87 9.84 -22.82
C PHE A 441 1.73 8.62 -22.43
N ALA A 442 2.11 8.49 -21.15
CA ALA A 442 2.99 7.43 -20.70
C ALA A 442 2.39 6.02 -20.88
N GLY A 443 1.05 5.90 -20.73
CA GLY A 443 0.33 4.66 -21.03
C GLY A 443 0.21 4.40 -22.53
N LEU A 444 0.05 5.45 -23.34
CA LEU A 444 -0.12 5.34 -24.80
C LEU A 444 1.17 4.91 -25.51
N VAL A 445 2.33 5.37 -25.04
CA VAL A 445 3.63 5.01 -25.65
C VAL A 445 4.15 3.65 -25.18
N LEU A 446 3.54 3.06 -24.13
CA LEU A 446 4.00 1.82 -23.51
C LEU A 446 4.17 0.63 -24.50
N PRO A 447 3.26 0.40 -25.46
CA PRO A 447 3.42 -0.66 -26.47
C PRO A 447 4.64 -0.45 -27.38
N TRP A 448 5.03 0.80 -27.59
CA TRP A 448 6.09 1.23 -28.52
C TRP A 448 7.47 1.30 -27.85
N LEU A 449 7.52 1.26 -26.52
CA LEU A 449 8.79 1.22 -25.79
C LEU A 449 9.53 -0.09 -26.10
N PRO A 450 10.87 -0.04 -26.26
CA PRO A 450 11.66 -1.24 -26.52
C PRO A 450 11.43 -2.28 -25.41
N ALA A 451 11.09 -3.51 -25.79
CA ALA A 451 11.12 -4.61 -24.85
C ALA A 451 12.58 -4.79 -24.39
N GLU A 452 12.81 -4.95 -23.09
CA GLU A 452 14.17 -5.17 -22.60
C GLU A 452 14.73 -6.46 -23.22
N LYS A 453 15.80 -6.30 -24.00
CA LYS A 453 16.53 -7.41 -24.60
C LYS A 453 17.13 -8.22 -23.44
N GLY A 454 16.55 -9.40 -23.14
CA GLY A 454 17.21 -10.40 -22.30
C GLY A 454 16.42 -11.09 -21.19
N LYS A 455 15.14 -10.76 -20.90
CA LYS A 455 14.42 -11.41 -19.77
C LYS A 455 12.98 -11.89 -19.97
N ALA A 456 12.42 -11.82 -21.16
CA ALA A 456 11.23 -12.58 -21.49
C ALA A 456 11.30 -13.04 -22.95
N LYS A 457 11.73 -14.30 -23.17
CA LYS A 457 11.28 -14.99 -24.39
C LYS A 457 9.76 -14.99 -24.33
N ALA A 458 9.11 -14.64 -25.44
CA ALA A 458 7.69 -14.77 -25.68
C ALA A 458 7.27 -16.26 -25.75
N GLY A 459 7.59 -17.03 -24.70
CA GLY A 459 7.07 -18.35 -24.39
C GLY A 459 6.27 -18.20 -23.12
N THR A 460 4.97 -18.49 -23.21
CA THR A 460 3.96 -18.57 -22.14
C THR A 460 4.44 -18.14 -20.75
N ASP A 461 3.90 -17.05 -20.21
CA ASP A 461 4.07 -16.66 -18.80
C ASP A 461 3.48 -17.73 -17.86
N ARG A 462 4.19 -18.86 -17.73
CA ARG A 462 3.80 -20.03 -16.94
C ARG A 462 3.71 -19.65 -15.47
N VAL A 463 4.58 -18.74 -15.02
CA VAL A 463 4.60 -18.23 -13.66
C VAL A 463 3.38 -17.38 -13.35
N GLY A 464 3.07 -16.39 -14.19
CA GLY A 464 1.87 -15.57 -14.03
C GLY A 464 0.58 -16.39 -14.13
N LYS A 465 0.54 -17.36 -15.05
CA LYS A 465 -0.57 -18.32 -15.14
C LYS A 465 -0.71 -19.17 -13.87
N ALA A 466 0.39 -19.67 -13.30
CA ALA A 466 0.38 -20.46 -12.07
C ALA A 466 -0.06 -19.62 -10.86
N ASN A 467 0.51 -18.42 -10.68
CA ASN A 467 0.09 -17.48 -9.63
C ASN A 467 -1.42 -17.21 -9.71
N ALA A 468 -1.93 -16.91 -10.92
CA ALA A 468 -3.34 -16.66 -11.12
C ALA A 468 -4.20 -17.92 -10.90
N ALA A 469 -3.77 -19.09 -11.37
CA ALA A 469 -4.52 -20.34 -11.24
C ALA A 469 -4.63 -20.77 -9.78
N CYS A 470 -3.52 -20.77 -9.03
CA CYS A 470 -3.51 -21.23 -7.64
C CYS A 470 -4.23 -20.27 -6.69
N ALA A 471 -4.25 -18.96 -6.97
CA ALA A 471 -5.01 -18.02 -6.16
C ALA A 471 -6.54 -18.06 -6.39
N ARG A 472 -7.03 -18.77 -7.43
CA ARG A 472 -8.46 -18.83 -7.74
C ARG A 472 -9.25 -19.56 -6.67
N VAL A 473 -10.41 -19.00 -6.34
CA VAL A 473 -11.39 -19.65 -5.46
C VAL A 473 -11.78 -21.03 -5.97
N THR A 474 -11.96 -21.20 -7.28
CA THR A 474 -12.31 -22.48 -7.91
C THR A 474 -11.23 -23.54 -7.79
N SER A 475 -9.96 -23.14 -7.65
CA SER A 475 -8.84 -24.07 -7.47
C SER A 475 -8.62 -24.46 -6.00
N LEU A 476 -8.97 -23.56 -5.06
CA LEU A 476 -8.80 -23.79 -3.62
C LEU A 476 -10.01 -24.44 -2.96
N ARG A 477 -11.24 -24.11 -3.37
CA ARG A 477 -12.47 -24.68 -2.79
C ARG A 477 -12.53 -26.21 -2.76
N PRO A 478 -12.05 -26.95 -3.79
CA PRO A 478 -12.04 -28.41 -3.75
C PRO A 478 -11.24 -28.99 -2.58
N LEU A 479 -10.30 -28.23 -2.00
CA LEU A 479 -9.57 -28.67 -0.81
C LEU A 479 -10.51 -28.89 0.38
N ASN A 480 -11.65 -28.20 0.44
CA ASN A 480 -12.64 -28.40 1.50
C ASN A 480 -13.33 -29.79 1.46
N ALA A 481 -13.02 -30.64 0.48
CA ALA A 481 -13.50 -32.02 0.49
C ALA A 481 -12.80 -32.89 1.57
N ILE A 482 -11.63 -32.46 2.06
CA ILE A 482 -10.91 -33.17 3.13
C ILE A 482 -11.15 -32.54 4.52
N PRO A 483 -11.06 -33.32 5.61
CA PRO A 483 -11.25 -32.81 6.97
C PRO A 483 -10.32 -31.64 7.31
N LYS A 484 -10.76 -30.77 8.22
CA LYS A 484 -9.96 -29.62 8.66
C LYS A 484 -8.57 -30.08 9.12
N ALA A 485 -7.55 -29.36 8.65
CA ALA A 485 -6.16 -29.71 8.83
C ALA A 485 -5.27 -28.46 8.71
N VAL A 486 -4.05 -28.56 9.25
CA VAL A 486 -2.98 -27.60 9.00
C VAL A 486 -2.23 -28.02 7.74
N MET A 487 -2.19 -27.13 6.75
CA MET A 487 -1.52 -27.33 5.47
C MET A 487 -0.13 -26.72 5.51
N PHE A 488 0.89 -27.55 5.29
CA PHE A 488 2.21 -27.07 4.90
C PHE A 488 2.11 -26.58 3.46
N THR A 489 2.24 -25.28 3.25
CA THR A 489 2.16 -24.65 1.92
C THR A 489 3.15 -23.50 1.82
N HIS A 490 3.19 -22.89 0.65
CA HIS A 490 4.03 -21.73 0.35
C HIS A 490 3.62 -20.53 1.19
N VAL A 491 4.58 -19.67 1.53
CA VAL A 491 4.39 -18.49 2.37
C VAL A 491 3.33 -17.56 1.75
N ASP A 492 3.41 -17.27 0.46
CA ASP A 492 2.48 -16.35 -0.22
C ASP A 492 1.07 -16.96 -0.37
N MET A 493 0.93 -18.29 -0.27
CA MET A 493 -0.36 -18.98 -0.38
C MET A 493 -1.15 -19.03 0.92
N GLY A 494 -0.48 -18.93 2.08
CA GLY A 494 -1.12 -19.06 3.39
C GLY A 494 -2.34 -18.15 3.59
N PRO A 495 -2.23 -16.82 3.38
CA PRO A 495 -3.36 -15.90 3.52
C PRO A 495 -4.55 -16.27 2.64
N ARG A 496 -4.28 -16.64 1.39
CA ARG A 496 -5.34 -17.01 0.44
C ARG A 496 -6.00 -18.34 0.80
N LEU A 497 -5.22 -19.31 1.27
CA LEU A 497 -5.71 -20.61 1.74
C LEU A 497 -6.74 -20.42 2.86
N ILE A 498 -6.39 -19.66 3.90
CA ILE A 498 -7.27 -19.49 5.08
C ILE A 498 -8.53 -18.67 4.75
N VAL A 499 -8.47 -17.78 3.76
CA VAL A 499 -9.66 -17.03 3.30
C VAL A 499 -10.66 -17.95 2.58
N VAL A 500 -10.18 -18.84 1.72
CA VAL A 500 -11.05 -19.62 0.82
C VAL A 500 -11.48 -20.96 1.41
N THR A 501 -10.67 -21.53 2.30
CA THR A 501 -10.85 -22.89 2.82
C THR A 501 -11.05 -22.90 4.33
N HIS A 502 -11.54 -24.03 4.87
CA HIS A 502 -11.59 -24.24 6.32
C HIS A 502 -10.25 -24.70 6.92
N HIS A 503 -9.21 -24.91 6.09
CA HIS A 503 -7.89 -25.31 6.54
C HIS A 503 -7.11 -24.14 7.13
N ASP A 504 -6.16 -24.48 7.99
CA ASP A 504 -5.21 -23.52 8.55
C ASP A 504 -3.87 -23.66 7.82
N GLY A 505 -3.07 -22.59 7.78
CA GLY A 505 -1.76 -22.57 7.16
C GLY A 505 -0.64 -22.45 8.19
N ILE A 506 0.61 -22.45 7.73
CA ILE A 506 1.79 -22.22 8.59
C ILE A 506 2.21 -20.75 8.51
N ALA A 507 2.51 -20.27 7.30
CA ALA A 507 3.10 -18.96 7.14
C ALA A 507 2.29 -18.05 6.20
N GLY A 508 2.40 -16.74 6.44
CA GLY A 508 2.15 -15.66 5.48
C GLY A 508 3.36 -14.72 5.40
N PRO A 509 3.45 -13.88 4.35
CA PRO A 509 4.60 -13.01 4.10
C PRO A 509 4.57 -11.76 5.00
N TYR A 510 4.69 -11.96 6.31
CA TYR A 510 4.68 -10.90 7.31
C TYR A 510 5.91 -11.00 8.20
N HIS A 511 6.57 -9.88 8.47
CA HIS A 511 7.82 -9.89 9.24
C HIS A 511 7.64 -10.36 10.68
N ARG A 512 6.46 -10.18 11.28
CA ARG A 512 6.11 -10.75 12.60
C ARG A 512 5.90 -12.26 12.58
N ASN A 513 5.80 -12.85 11.40
CA ASN A 513 5.70 -14.28 11.17
C ASN A 513 7.07 -14.91 10.77
N GLY A 514 8.17 -14.25 11.13
CA GLY A 514 9.49 -14.53 10.57
C GLY A 514 10.03 -15.95 10.80
N ALA A 515 9.80 -16.54 11.98
CA ALA A 515 10.24 -17.90 12.29
C ALA A 515 9.56 -18.93 11.39
N ALA A 516 8.24 -18.84 11.21
CA ALA A 516 7.47 -19.73 10.34
C ALA A 516 7.87 -19.56 8.87
N ILE A 517 8.20 -18.35 8.41
CA ILE A 517 8.74 -18.13 7.05
C ILE A 517 10.07 -18.86 6.87
N LEU A 518 10.98 -18.75 7.83
CA LEU A 518 12.27 -19.45 7.77
C LEU A 518 12.09 -20.97 7.80
N ASP A 519 11.20 -21.48 8.65
CA ASP A 519 10.89 -22.91 8.72
C ASP A 519 10.36 -23.43 7.37
N VAL A 520 9.46 -22.69 6.71
CA VAL A 520 9.00 -23.02 5.34
C VAL A 520 10.14 -22.99 4.33
N HIS A 521 11.01 -21.98 4.39
CA HIS A 521 12.18 -21.88 3.51
C HIS A 521 13.15 -23.05 3.70
N HIS A 522 13.49 -23.38 4.95
CA HIS A 522 14.38 -24.49 5.30
C HIS A 522 13.80 -25.83 4.90
N ALA A 523 12.49 -26.04 5.12
CA ALA A 523 11.81 -27.26 4.73
C ALA A 523 11.83 -27.48 3.21
N PHE A 524 11.65 -26.43 2.40
CA PHE A 524 11.66 -26.56 0.94
C PHE A 524 13.05 -26.58 0.32
N THR A 525 14.02 -25.86 0.87
CA THR A 525 15.37 -25.72 0.29
C THR A 525 16.40 -26.69 0.89
N GLY A 526 16.14 -27.23 2.08
CA GLY A 526 16.96 -28.24 2.75
C GLY A 526 16.76 -29.66 2.20
N PRO A 527 17.44 -30.66 2.78
CA PRO A 527 17.27 -32.07 2.41
C PRO A 527 15.89 -32.60 2.82
N ALA A 528 15.40 -33.64 2.14
CA ALA A 528 14.10 -34.25 2.42
C ALA A 528 13.95 -34.74 3.87
N SER A 529 15.05 -35.22 4.48
CA SER A 529 15.09 -35.65 5.88
C SER A 529 14.82 -34.53 6.88
N GLY A 530 15.09 -33.27 6.52
CA GLY A 530 14.80 -32.09 7.34
C GLY A 530 13.34 -31.65 7.29
N PHE A 531 12.55 -32.08 6.30
CA PHE A 531 11.18 -31.59 6.10
C PHE A 531 10.23 -32.02 7.22
N ARG A 532 10.14 -33.33 7.51
CA ARG A 532 9.16 -33.86 8.48
C ARG A 532 9.34 -33.32 9.90
N PRO A 533 10.57 -33.19 10.45
CA PRO A 533 10.76 -32.55 11.75
C PRO A 533 10.22 -31.12 11.80
N ILE A 534 10.42 -30.33 10.74
CA ILE A 534 9.87 -28.96 10.65
C ILE A 534 8.34 -29.00 10.56
N ALA A 535 7.79 -29.82 9.66
CA ALA A 535 6.35 -29.97 9.50
C ALA A 535 5.64 -30.44 10.78
N ALA A 536 6.27 -31.33 11.55
CA ALA A 536 5.76 -31.83 12.83
C ALA A 536 5.66 -30.73 13.90
N ARG A 537 6.63 -29.80 13.97
CA ARG A 537 6.57 -28.66 14.91
C ARG A 537 5.31 -27.82 14.72
N HIS A 538 4.91 -27.61 13.47
CA HIS A 538 3.69 -26.89 13.11
C HIS A 538 2.43 -27.76 13.07
N LYS A 539 2.51 -29.04 13.44
CA LYS A 539 1.43 -30.03 13.38
C LYS A 539 0.79 -30.14 11.98
N ALA A 540 1.60 -29.94 10.93
CA ALA A 540 1.12 -30.02 9.55
C ALA A 540 0.73 -31.46 9.19
N GLN A 541 -0.44 -31.64 8.61
CA GLN A 541 -0.96 -32.97 8.26
C GLN A 541 -0.83 -33.24 6.76
N TYR A 542 -0.81 -32.17 5.96
CA TYR A 542 -0.75 -32.24 4.51
C TYR A 542 0.31 -31.28 3.99
N LEU A 543 0.90 -31.63 2.84
CA LEU A 543 1.73 -30.77 2.03
C LEU A 543 0.95 -30.37 0.78
N LEU A 544 0.68 -29.08 0.63
CA LEU A 544 0.01 -28.48 -0.52
C LEU A 544 1.03 -27.67 -1.33
N ILE A 545 1.20 -28.00 -2.61
CA ILE A 545 2.13 -27.30 -3.50
C ILE A 545 1.37 -26.79 -4.71
N CYS A 546 1.52 -25.50 -5.01
CA CYS A 546 1.34 -24.98 -6.36
C CYS A 546 2.67 -24.95 -7.12
N PRO A 547 2.87 -25.80 -8.14
CA PRO A 547 4.07 -25.77 -8.98
C PRO A 547 4.15 -24.49 -9.82
N ASP A 548 5.37 -24.04 -10.09
CA ASP A 548 5.67 -22.93 -11.02
C ASP A 548 5.15 -21.54 -10.63
N MET A 549 4.63 -21.37 -9.42
CA MET A 549 4.46 -20.05 -8.81
C MET A 549 5.79 -19.29 -8.68
N SER A 550 5.72 -17.95 -8.58
CA SER A 550 6.90 -17.12 -8.36
C SER A 550 7.75 -17.62 -7.19
N GLU A 551 7.14 -17.85 -6.03
CA GLU A 551 7.82 -18.35 -4.83
C GLU A 551 8.48 -19.72 -5.04
N THR A 552 7.78 -20.67 -5.66
CA THR A 552 8.33 -22.02 -5.88
C THR A 552 9.45 -22.07 -6.92
N THR A 553 9.42 -21.17 -7.90
CA THR A 553 10.57 -21.03 -8.81
C THR A 553 11.82 -20.53 -8.09
N VAL A 554 11.67 -19.74 -7.02
CA VAL A 554 12.79 -19.29 -6.17
C VAL A 554 13.35 -20.45 -5.34
N TYR A 555 12.52 -21.31 -4.76
CA TYR A 555 13.00 -22.50 -4.05
C TYR A 555 13.83 -23.40 -4.96
N ARG A 556 13.33 -23.65 -6.18
CA ARG A 556 14.03 -24.47 -7.18
C ARG A 556 15.33 -23.84 -7.65
N SER A 557 15.39 -22.51 -7.82
CA SER A 557 16.61 -21.84 -8.27
C SER A 557 17.67 -21.78 -7.18
N ARG A 558 17.27 -21.61 -5.92
CA ARG A 558 18.19 -21.58 -4.76
C ARG A 558 18.72 -22.95 -4.38
N SER A 559 17.90 -23.99 -4.47
CA SER A 559 18.29 -25.35 -4.10
C SER A 559 17.66 -26.38 -5.04
N GLN A 560 18.33 -26.65 -6.16
CA GLN A 560 17.86 -27.62 -7.15
C GLN A 560 17.75 -29.04 -6.59
N ASN A 561 18.63 -29.39 -5.64
CA ASN A 561 18.65 -30.68 -4.95
C ASN A 561 17.95 -30.66 -3.59
N GLY A 562 17.41 -29.52 -3.16
CA GLY A 562 16.56 -29.42 -1.99
C GLY A 562 15.24 -30.18 -2.17
N PHE A 563 14.52 -30.38 -1.07
CA PHE A 563 13.28 -31.14 -1.02
C PHE A 563 12.28 -30.72 -2.10
N PHE A 564 12.02 -29.42 -2.26
CA PHE A 564 11.12 -28.92 -3.31
C PHE A 564 11.62 -29.27 -4.73
N GLY A 565 12.92 -29.09 -4.99
CA GLY A 565 13.52 -29.41 -6.29
C GLY A 565 13.47 -30.90 -6.64
N GLN A 566 13.52 -31.77 -5.64
CA GLN A 566 13.31 -33.21 -5.80
C GLN A 566 11.83 -33.54 -6.08
N LEU A 567 10.89 -32.99 -5.31
CA LEU A 567 9.46 -33.14 -5.54
C LEU A 567 9.04 -32.65 -6.94
N TYR A 568 9.59 -31.53 -7.39
CA TYR A 568 9.31 -30.99 -8.72
C TYR A 568 9.75 -31.96 -9.83
N ARG A 569 10.83 -32.72 -9.61
CA ARG A 569 11.35 -33.76 -10.52
C ARG A 569 10.64 -35.12 -10.36
N GLY A 570 9.58 -35.20 -9.56
CA GLY A 570 8.84 -36.44 -9.31
C GLY A 570 9.53 -37.40 -8.34
N ARG A 571 10.61 -36.97 -7.67
CA ARG A 571 11.24 -37.74 -6.59
C ARG A 571 10.49 -37.48 -5.29
N VAL A 572 9.40 -38.23 -5.10
CA VAL A 572 8.50 -38.12 -3.95
C VAL A 572 8.90 -39.15 -2.90
N PRO A 573 9.23 -38.75 -1.65
CA PRO A 573 9.48 -39.70 -0.56
C PRO A 573 8.28 -40.60 -0.28
N ASN A 574 8.54 -41.83 0.15
CA ASN A 574 7.53 -42.85 0.47
C ASN A 574 6.54 -42.41 1.56
N TRP A 575 6.96 -41.49 2.45
CA TRP A 575 6.12 -40.93 3.51
C TRP A 575 5.19 -39.79 3.05
N LEU A 576 5.19 -39.42 1.77
CA LEU A 576 4.19 -38.55 1.17
C LEU A 576 3.16 -39.36 0.38
N GLU A 577 1.99 -39.55 0.99
CA GLU A 577 0.88 -40.27 0.37
C GLU A 577 0.05 -39.31 -0.48
N SER A 578 -0.02 -39.54 -1.79
CA SER A 578 -0.72 -38.65 -2.72
C SER A 578 -2.22 -38.61 -2.42
N VAL A 579 -2.79 -37.40 -2.35
CA VAL A 579 -4.23 -37.20 -2.20
C VAL A 579 -4.79 -36.74 -3.55
N PRO A 580 -5.74 -37.49 -4.14
CA PRO A 580 -6.34 -37.10 -5.41
C PRO A 580 -7.02 -35.73 -5.32
N LEU A 581 -6.72 -34.88 -6.30
CA LEU A 581 -7.41 -33.62 -6.56
C LEU A 581 -8.11 -33.70 -7.93
N PRO A 582 -9.06 -32.80 -8.24
CA PRO A 582 -9.63 -32.73 -9.59
C PRO A 582 -8.55 -32.68 -10.66
N GLU A 583 -8.75 -33.34 -11.79
CA GLU A 583 -7.73 -33.53 -12.84
C GLU A 583 -7.07 -32.22 -13.32
N LYS A 584 -7.84 -31.13 -13.35
CA LYS A 584 -7.38 -29.79 -13.76
C LYS A 584 -6.91 -28.91 -12.58
N SER A 585 -6.69 -29.50 -11.41
CA SER A 585 -6.17 -28.78 -10.25
C SER A 585 -4.76 -28.27 -10.54
N PRO A 586 -4.47 -26.99 -10.26
CA PRO A 586 -3.10 -26.48 -10.37
C PRO A 586 -2.25 -26.89 -9.15
N PHE A 587 -2.84 -27.54 -8.15
CA PHE A 587 -2.17 -28.00 -6.94
C PHE A 587 -1.79 -29.48 -7.00
N LYS A 588 -0.76 -29.82 -6.24
CA LYS A 588 -0.46 -31.17 -5.79
C LYS A 588 -0.61 -31.24 -4.27
N LEU A 589 -1.23 -32.31 -3.78
CA LEU A 589 -1.53 -32.50 -2.37
C LEU A 589 -1.06 -33.88 -1.92
N TRP A 590 -0.39 -33.93 -0.77
CA TRP A 590 0.03 -35.16 -0.12
C TRP A 590 -0.32 -35.14 1.36
N ARG A 591 -0.70 -36.29 1.91
CA ARG A 591 -0.76 -36.53 3.35
C ARG A 591 0.65 -36.86 3.85
N ILE A 592 1.04 -36.25 4.96
CA ILE A 592 2.35 -36.47 5.59
C ILE A 592 2.24 -37.67 6.55
N ARG A 593 2.98 -38.74 6.27
CA ARG A 593 3.05 -39.94 7.11
C ARG A 593 4.24 -39.85 8.06
N TYR A 594 3.95 -39.53 9.31
CA TYR A 594 4.97 -39.47 10.38
C TYR A 594 5.35 -40.86 10.92
N ASP A 595 4.52 -41.87 10.64
CA ASP A 595 4.68 -43.26 11.06
C ASP A 595 5.61 -44.08 10.15
N LEU A 596 5.90 -43.61 8.94
CA LEU A 596 6.74 -44.34 7.97
C LEU A 596 8.23 -43.97 8.10
N PRO A 597 9.17 -44.90 7.83
CA PRO A 597 10.61 -44.61 7.89
C PRO A 597 11.06 -43.66 6.76
N ASP A 598 12.14 -42.91 7.01
CA ASP A 598 12.78 -42.07 5.98
C ASP A 598 13.61 -42.95 5.04
N VAL A 599 12.99 -43.44 3.96
CA VAL A 599 13.71 -44.24 2.96
C VAL A 599 14.17 -43.30 1.84
N PRO A 600 15.47 -43.26 1.50
CA PRO A 600 15.97 -42.45 0.39
C PRO A 600 15.23 -42.80 -0.91
N VAL A 601 14.82 -41.77 -1.67
CA VAL A 601 14.13 -41.97 -2.95
C VAL A 601 15.07 -42.65 -3.94
N SER A 602 14.95 -43.97 -4.11
CA SER A 602 15.60 -44.69 -5.21
C SER A 602 15.07 -44.12 -6.53
N ALA A 603 15.98 -43.80 -7.46
CA ALA A 603 15.61 -43.30 -8.78
C ALA A 603 14.56 -44.21 -9.45
N PRO A 604 13.58 -43.67 -10.20
CA PRO A 604 12.62 -44.51 -10.90
C PRO A 604 13.38 -45.48 -11.81
N LYS A 605 13.13 -46.79 -11.66
CA LYS A 605 13.57 -47.78 -12.64
C LYS A 605 12.98 -47.36 -13.98
N ALA A 606 13.85 -47.20 -14.98
CA ALA A 606 13.40 -47.00 -16.36
C ALA A 606 12.39 -48.09 -16.71
N PRO A 607 11.29 -47.79 -17.43
CA PRO A 607 10.38 -48.83 -17.88
C PRO A 607 11.19 -49.86 -18.69
N PRO A 608 10.90 -51.16 -18.55
CA PRO A 608 11.55 -52.16 -19.39
C PRO A 608 11.26 -51.79 -20.84
N ARG A 609 12.33 -51.67 -21.65
CA ARG A 609 12.19 -51.51 -23.09
C ARG A 609 11.33 -52.67 -23.60
N ARG A 610 10.16 -52.34 -24.13
CA ARG A 610 9.40 -53.18 -25.05
C ARG A 610 9.00 -52.33 -26.23
#